data_AF-A0A2Y9B487-F1
#
_entry.id   AF-A0A2Y9B487-F1
#
_cell.length_a   1.000
_cell.length_b   1.000
_cell.length_c   1.000
_cell.angle_alpha   90.00
_cell.angle_beta   90.00
_cell.angle_gamma   90.00
#
_symmetry.space_group_name_H-M   'P 1'
#
loop_
_entity.id
_entity.type
_entity.pdbx_description
1 polymer ?
#
loop_
_entity_poly.entity_id
_entity_poly.type
_entity_poly.pdbx_seq_one_letter_code
_entity_poly.pdbx_strand_id
1 'polypeptide(L)'
;MRATPAAWLHNSTVVRSYPNWPKESRVRNPDKVFDEFKQHVVGNLLWLHDQVPAEIRSQSKRWYDGARRITDAWSERYGVPDHSIAGALAALSPQKDWYQNVSLAERVLDIMAFKSGEPWTDAMAETARRIYRKPDHKPLVDAVRGKSLTDIKDERAAIQATWVRVYDETYHDRAYRVVSAEGEFIGEPSGKVAWGSNTEIGKAIAVIRDPSYENVSRSMGERHKVRNFFNNILAPNSPHGDVTIDTHAVAAGLLRPLSGASAEVHHNFGSSPEKKKQPKGWIASKKSGVSGAEGTYGVYADAYREAAAQRGILAREMQSITWEAVRGLFPAKWKRAKNVAAADAIWNEFREGTISVEDARRKINDLAGGIADPSWYGPDSGGDAGVSDASYARDLPGTGVPGQSAIRVDGGARGGVAGAVPDQGLNESSVRFQRPALSRSPAGRAAAAQQTQTAHIPDRSLWEELAAANRSALDRMTGGGGALRDRLDRRRSQQWRRDRHEDWPALRRPQRPVPLQFSRRHLSSCDRDTE
;
A
#
# COMPACT_ATOMS: atom_id res chain seq x y z
N MET A 1 20.20 -2.11 5.65
CA MET A 1 20.61 -1.03 6.58
C MET A 1 21.89 -1.33 7.35
N ARG A 2 22.06 -2.53 7.96
CA ARG A 2 23.28 -2.90 8.72
C ARG A 2 24.61 -2.70 7.99
N ALA A 3 24.62 -2.81 6.65
CA ALA A 3 25.76 -2.50 5.79
C ALA A 3 26.22 -1.02 5.81
N THR A 4 25.56 -0.14 6.56
CA THR A 4 25.96 1.26 6.75
C THR A 4 25.92 1.60 8.25
N PRO A 5 26.99 1.30 9.01
CA PRO A 5 27.01 1.36 10.47
C PRO A 5 26.58 2.71 11.07
N ALA A 6 27.01 3.83 10.47
CA ALA A 6 26.60 5.16 10.94
C ALA A 6 25.10 5.42 10.80
N ALA A 7 24.50 4.99 9.68
CA ALA A 7 23.06 5.09 9.47
C ALA A 7 22.28 4.15 10.40
N TRP A 8 22.82 2.95 10.65
CA TRP A 8 22.26 1.99 11.59
C TRP A 8 22.26 2.54 13.03
N LEU A 9 23.39 3.07 13.49
CA LEU A 9 23.50 3.71 14.79
C LEU A 9 22.52 4.89 14.92
N HIS A 10 22.48 5.79 13.92
CA HIS A 10 21.54 6.92 13.92
C HIS A 10 20.08 6.46 13.99
N ASN A 11 19.67 5.49 13.16
CA ASN A 11 18.28 5.05 13.16
C ASN A 11 17.90 4.36 14.48
N SER A 12 18.87 3.73 15.17
CA SER A 12 18.63 3.15 16.49
C SER A 12 18.30 4.21 17.55
N THR A 13 18.93 5.40 17.49
CA THR A 13 18.62 6.49 18.44
C THR A 13 17.25 7.11 18.14
N VAL A 14 16.86 7.17 16.87
CA VAL A 14 15.52 7.60 16.45
C VAL A 14 14.46 6.69 17.05
N VAL A 15 14.59 5.37 16.92
CA VAL A 15 13.62 4.41 17.47
C VAL A 15 13.49 4.52 18.99
N ARG A 16 14.62 4.73 19.69
CA ARG A 16 14.63 4.91 21.15
C ARG A 16 13.91 6.18 21.63
N SER A 17 13.62 7.12 20.73
CA SER A 17 12.88 8.33 21.09
C SER A 17 11.37 8.11 21.17
N TYR A 18 10.87 7.00 20.61
CA TYR A 18 9.43 6.75 20.52
C TYR A 18 8.78 6.56 21.90
N PRO A 19 7.49 6.93 22.07
CA PRO A 19 6.74 6.68 23.30
C PRO A 19 6.75 5.22 23.74
N ASN A 20 6.78 4.29 22.79
CA ASN A 20 6.81 2.85 23.05
C ASN A 20 8.17 2.30 23.54
N TRP A 21 9.20 3.13 23.68
CA TRP A 21 10.51 2.66 24.12
C TRP A 21 10.64 2.78 25.65
N PRO A 22 10.90 1.69 26.40
CA PRO A 22 11.02 1.75 27.85
C PRO A 22 12.23 2.58 28.28
N LYS A 23 12.03 3.53 29.19
CA LYS A 23 13.07 4.45 29.68
C LYS A 23 14.17 3.71 30.42
N GLU A 24 13.82 2.64 31.11
CA GLU A 24 14.75 1.80 31.85
C GLU A 24 15.72 1.02 30.94
N SER A 25 15.40 0.84 29.64
CA SER A 25 16.33 0.18 28.73
C SER A 25 17.63 0.99 28.61
N ARG A 26 18.70 0.40 29.18
CA ARG A 26 20.07 0.93 29.14
C ARG A 26 20.81 0.50 27.87
N VAL A 27 20.15 -0.22 26.96
CA VAL A 27 20.78 -0.69 25.73
C VAL A 27 21.14 0.49 24.83
N ARG A 28 22.39 0.50 24.38
CA ARG A 28 22.96 1.52 23.47
C ARG A 28 23.56 0.92 22.20
N ASN A 29 23.89 -0.37 22.21
CA ASN A 29 24.35 -1.07 21.02
C ASN A 29 23.21 -1.11 20.00
N PRO A 30 23.43 -0.65 18.75
CA PRO A 30 22.34 -0.48 17.79
C PRO A 30 21.66 -1.80 17.40
N ASP A 31 22.40 -2.92 17.32
CA ASP A 31 21.80 -4.23 17.02
C ASP A 31 20.83 -4.64 18.12
N LYS A 32 21.27 -4.57 19.38
CA LYS A 32 20.41 -4.88 20.53
C LYS A 32 19.21 -3.94 20.64
N VAL A 33 19.38 -2.65 20.30
CA VAL A 33 18.26 -1.69 20.27
C VAL A 33 17.21 -2.12 19.25
N PHE A 34 17.64 -2.48 18.04
CA PHE A 34 16.70 -2.93 17.01
C PHE A 34 16.12 -4.30 17.30
N ASP A 35 16.83 -5.19 17.99
CA ASP A 35 16.30 -6.47 18.44
C ASP A 35 15.20 -6.26 19.49
N GLU A 36 15.42 -5.43 20.51
CA GLU A 36 14.38 -5.05 21.49
C GLU A 36 13.18 -4.38 20.82
N PHE A 37 13.43 -3.45 19.89
CA PHE A 37 12.37 -2.80 19.14
C PHE A 37 11.57 -3.79 18.30
N LYS A 38 12.25 -4.71 17.61
CA LYS A 38 11.62 -5.76 16.82
C LYS A 38 10.74 -6.63 17.71
N GLN A 39 11.22 -7.03 18.90
CA GLN A 39 10.43 -7.83 19.84
C GLN A 39 9.20 -7.07 20.37
N HIS A 40 9.32 -5.77 20.63
CA HIS A 40 8.16 -4.93 20.96
C HIS A 40 7.11 -4.93 19.85
N VAL A 41 7.55 -4.78 18.59
CA VAL A 41 6.68 -4.84 17.42
C VAL A 41 6.04 -6.23 17.29
N VAL A 42 6.82 -7.31 17.37
CA VAL A 42 6.33 -8.70 17.34
C VAL A 42 5.23 -8.89 18.38
N GLY A 43 5.47 -8.49 19.63
CA GLY A 43 4.48 -8.63 20.70
C GLY A 43 3.17 -7.90 20.42
N ASN A 44 3.22 -6.72 19.81
CA ASN A 44 2.00 -5.98 19.44
C ASN A 44 1.25 -6.64 18.27
N LEU A 45 1.98 -7.17 17.28
CA LEU A 45 1.38 -7.88 16.15
C LEU A 45 0.70 -9.18 16.60
N LEU A 46 1.37 -9.95 17.45
CA LEU A 46 0.80 -11.17 18.04
C LEU A 46 -0.44 -10.85 18.88
N TRP A 47 -0.36 -9.80 19.71
CA TRP A 47 -1.52 -9.36 20.50
C TRP A 47 -2.68 -8.97 19.59
N LEU A 48 -2.46 -8.13 18.57
CA LEU A 48 -3.51 -7.73 17.61
C LEU A 48 -4.09 -8.94 16.89
N HIS A 49 -3.25 -9.82 16.38
CA HIS A 49 -3.68 -11.06 15.72
C HIS A 49 -4.60 -11.88 16.65
N ASP A 50 -4.21 -12.06 17.91
CA ASP A 50 -4.97 -12.89 18.84
C ASP A 50 -6.27 -12.22 19.32
N GLN A 51 -6.41 -10.89 19.18
CA GLN A 51 -7.69 -10.19 19.42
C GLN A 51 -8.71 -10.38 18.28
N VAL A 52 -8.26 -10.73 17.07
CA VAL A 52 -9.18 -10.91 15.93
C VAL A 52 -9.88 -12.28 16.05
N PRO A 53 -11.23 -12.34 15.98
CA PRO A 53 -11.97 -13.60 15.95
C PRO A 53 -11.44 -14.58 14.89
N ALA A 54 -11.48 -15.89 15.18
CA ALA A 54 -10.86 -16.90 14.32
C ALA A 54 -11.45 -16.92 12.90
N GLU A 55 -12.76 -16.70 12.80
CA GLU A 55 -13.51 -16.63 11.56
C GLU A 55 -13.03 -15.45 10.71
N ILE A 56 -12.90 -14.26 11.33
CA ILE A 56 -12.39 -13.06 10.66
C ILE A 56 -10.92 -13.27 10.25
N ARG A 57 -10.07 -13.83 11.12
CA ARG A 57 -8.66 -14.14 10.78
C ARG A 57 -8.55 -15.04 9.55
N SER A 58 -9.39 -16.08 9.48
CA SER A 58 -9.38 -17.05 8.38
C SER A 58 -9.74 -16.44 7.03
N GLN A 59 -10.56 -15.38 7.02
CA GLN A 59 -10.88 -14.61 5.82
C GLN A 59 -9.82 -13.54 5.56
N SER A 60 -9.48 -12.71 6.57
CA SER A 60 -8.49 -11.63 6.44
C SER A 60 -7.14 -12.12 5.91
N LYS A 61 -6.70 -13.33 6.26
CA LYS A 61 -5.44 -13.89 5.72
C LYS A 61 -5.45 -14.04 4.19
N ARG A 62 -6.62 -14.22 3.58
CA ARG A 62 -6.82 -14.42 2.12
C ARG A 62 -6.76 -13.14 1.30
N TRP A 63 -6.63 -11.97 1.94
CA TRP A 63 -6.67 -10.65 1.28
C TRP A 63 -5.82 -10.56 -0.01
N TYR A 64 -4.58 -11.04 0.02
CA TYR A 64 -3.72 -11.02 -1.17
C TYR A 64 -4.06 -12.13 -2.17
N ASP A 65 -4.66 -13.24 -1.75
CA ASP A 65 -5.24 -14.22 -2.66
C ASP A 65 -6.44 -13.62 -3.40
N GLY A 66 -7.26 -12.79 -2.73
CA GLY A 66 -8.32 -12.00 -3.36
C GLY A 66 -7.77 -10.97 -4.36
N ALA A 67 -6.71 -10.24 -4.00
CA ALA A 67 -6.03 -9.34 -4.92
C ALA A 67 -5.46 -10.08 -6.15
N ARG A 68 -4.91 -11.28 -5.97
CA ARG A 68 -4.47 -12.16 -7.06
C ARG A 68 -5.64 -12.60 -7.94
N ARG A 69 -6.77 -13.01 -7.36
CA ARG A 69 -7.99 -13.37 -8.11
C ARG A 69 -8.49 -12.21 -8.99
N ILE A 70 -8.50 -10.98 -8.47
CA ILE A 70 -8.84 -9.77 -9.25
C ILE A 70 -7.85 -9.60 -10.41
N THR A 71 -6.56 -9.77 -10.14
CA THR A 71 -5.49 -9.64 -11.14
C THR A 71 -5.68 -10.63 -12.29
N ASP A 72 -5.98 -11.89 -11.98
CA ASP A 72 -6.23 -12.95 -12.97
C ASP A 72 -7.48 -12.66 -13.81
N ALA A 73 -8.59 -12.31 -13.16
CA ALA A 73 -9.84 -12.00 -13.84
C ALA A 73 -9.71 -10.79 -14.79
N TRP A 74 -8.96 -9.77 -14.37
CA TRP A 74 -8.69 -8.61 -15.21
C TRP A 74 -7.66 -8.89 -16.31
N SER A 75 -6.69 -9.77 -16.06
CA SER A 75 -5.76 -10.19 -17.11
C SER A 75 -6.51 -10.83 -18.29
N GLU A 76 -7.44 -11.73 -17.98
CA GLU A 76 -8.33 -12.35 -18.97
C GLU A 76 -9.25 -11.32 -19.64
N ARG A 77 -9.95 -10.50 -18.85
CA ARG A 77 -10.92 -9.51 -19.36
C ARG A 77 -10.31 -8.48 -20.31
N TYR A 78 -9.12 -7.97 -19.98
CA TYR A 78 -8.50 -6.86 -20.71
C TYR A 78 -7.41 -7.32 -21.69
N GLY A 79 -7.04 -8.61 -21.69
CA GLY A 79 -5.93 -9.12 -22.50
C GLY A 79 -4.57 -8.52 -22.11
N VAL A 80 -4.41 -8.10 -20.85
CA VAL A 80 -3.19 -7.50 -20.31
C VAL A 80 -2.50 -8.52 -19.41
N PRO A 81 -1.19 -8.76 -19.50
CA PRO A 81 -0.50 -9.71 -18.63
C PRO A 81 -0.70 -9.44 -17.13
N ASP A 82 -0.76 -10.51 -16.32
CA ASP A 82 -1.05 -10.44 -14.89
C ASP A 82 -0.07 -9.54 -14.11
N HIS A 83 1.22 -9.58 -14.44
CA HIS A 83 2.22 -8.71 -13.85
C HIS A 83 2.03 -7.23 -14.23
N SER A 84 1.45 -6.93 -15.39
CA SER A 84 1.08 -5.54 -15.73
C SER A 84 -0.15 -5.08 -14.95
N ILE A 85 -1.14 -5.95 -14.75
CA ILE A 85 -2.31 -5.65 -13.90
C ILE A 85 -1.89 -5.42 -12.44
N ALA A 86 -1.08 -6.32 -11.88
CA ALA A 86 -0.50 -6.17 -10.54
C ALA A 86 0.34 -4.89 -10.44
N GLY A 87 1.09 -4.56 -11.50
CA GLY A 87 1.83 -3.32 -11.63
C GLY A 87 0.92 -2.08 -11.57
N ALA A 88 -0.20 -2.09 -12.30
CA ALA A 88 -1.15 -0.96 -12.29
C ALA A 88 -1.78 -0.76 -10.91
N LEU A 89 -2.24 -1.85 -10.27
CA LEU A 89 -2.74 -1.83 -8.89
C LEU A 89 -1.70 -1.29 -7.91
N ALA A 90 -0.43 -1.69 -8.05
CA ALA A 90 0.64 -1.24 -7.17
C ALA A 90 1.03 0.23 -7.41
N ALA A 91 1.07 0.67 -8.67
CA ALA A 91 1.39 2.05 -9.05
C ALA A 91 0.38 3.06 -8.49
N LEU A 92 -0.90 2.69 -8.40
CA LEU A 92 -2.00 3.53 -7.90
C LEU A 92 -2.14 3.51 -6.36
N SER A 93 -1.48 2.57 -5.68
CA SER A 93 -1.58 2.37 -4.22
C SER A 93 -1.03 3.48 -3.30
N PRO A 94 -0.15 4.41 -3.71
CA PRO A 94 0.33 5.47 -2.82
C PRO A 94 -0.83 6.29 -2.22
N GLN A 95 -0.90 6.34 -0.89
CA GLN A 95 -1.93 7.07 -0.13
C GLN A 95 -3.38 6.75 -0.55
N LYS A 96 -3.63 5.50 -0.98
CA LYS A 96 -4.94 5.05 -1.43
C LYS A 96 -5.50 3.95 -0.52
N ASP A 97 -6.78 4.07 -0.18
CA ASP A 97 -7.54 2.96 0.40
C ASP A 97 -7.72 1.86 -0.65
N TRP A 98 -7.77 0.60 -0.21
CA TRP A 98 -7.79 -0.55 -1.12
C TRP A 98 -8.99 -0.55 -2.08
N TYR A 99 -10.19 -0.25 -1.59
CA TYR A 99 -11.40 -0.30 -2.41
C TYR A 99 -11.37 0.78 -3.50
N GLN A 100 -10.88 1.97 -3.14
CA GLN A 100 -10.61 3.03 -4.10
C GLN A 100 -9.51 2.64 -5.09
N ASN A 101 -8.44 2.00 -4.62
CA ASN A 101 -7.31 1.62 -5.47
C ASN A 101 -7.75 0.65 -6.59
N VAL A 102 -8.52 -0.37 -6.21
CA VAL A 102 -9.11 -1.33 -7.16
C VAL A 102 -10.02 -0.59 -8.13
N SER A 103 -10.92 0.29 -7.67
CA SER A 103 -11.78 1.05 -8.57
C SER A 103 -11.03 1.95 -9.54
N LEU A 104 -9.99 2.65 -9.08
CA LEU A 104 -9.16 3.47 -9.96
C LEU A 104 -8.42 2.62 -10.99
N ALA A 105 -7.89 1.47 -10.62
CA ALA A 105 -7.19 0.57 -11.54
C ALA A 105 -8.15 0.04 -12.62
N GLU A 106 -9.34 -0.40 -12.23
CA GLU A 106 -10.38 -0.87 -13.16
C GLU A 106 -10.79 0.24 -14.14
N ARG A 107 -10.96 1.48 -13.64
CA ARG A 107 -11.27 2.65 -14.49
C ARG A 107 -10.17 2.95 -15.50
N VAL A 108 -8.89 2.87 -15.10
CA VAL A 108 -7.76 3.03 -16.05
C VAL A 108 -7.84 1.94 -17.13
N LEU A 109 -8.05 0.68 -16.73
CA LEU A 109 -8.15 -0.44 -17.66
C LEU A 109 -9.33 -0.29 -18.63
N ASP A 110 -10.52 0.01 -18.13
CA ASP A 110 -11.72 0.25 -18.95
C ASP A 110 -11.51 1.39 -19.94
N ILE A 111 -10.95 2.52 -19.48
CA ILE A 111 -10.71 3.68 -20.34
C ILE A 111 -9.67 3.35 -21.42
N MET A 112 -8.57 2.69 -21.05
CA MET A 112 -7.52 2.34 -22.00
C MET A 112 -7.99 1.32 -23.04
N ALA A 113 -8.74 0.30 -22.60
CA ALA A 113 -9.19 -0.78 -23.47
C ALA A 113 -10.33 -0.35 -24.39
N PHE A 114 -11.28 0.45 -23.90
CA PHE A 114 -12.55 0.66 -24.61
C PHE A 114 -12.82 2.11 -25.00
N LYS A 115 -12.18 3.09 -24.36
CA LYS A 115 -12.49 4.52 -24.54
C LYS A 115 -11.34 5.34 -25.12
N SER A 116 -10.19 4.72 -25.39
CA SER A 116 -8.98 5.45 -25.79
C SER A 116 -9.11 6.18 -27.15
N GLY A 117 -10.00 5.71 -28.03
CA GLY A 117 -10.31 6.35 -29.30
C GLY A 117 -11.41 7.43 -29.25
N GLU A 118 -12.07 7.63 -28.10
CA GLU A 118 -13.16 8.60 -27.98
C GLU A 118 -12.67 10.04 -28.19
N PRO A 119 -13.43 10.89 -28.89
CA PRO A 119 -13.05 12.28 -29.11
C PRO A 119 -13.14 13.10 -27.82
N TRP A 120 -12.28 14.11 -27.71
CA TRP A 120 -12.38 15.09 -26.64
C TRP A 120 -13.66 15.93 -26.78
N THR A 121 -14.41 16.12 -25.68
CA THR A 121 -15.69 16.85 -25.68
C THR A 121 -15.65 18.16 -24.90
N ASP A 122 -16.70 18.98 -25.05
CA ASP A 122 -16.88 20.19 -24.25
C ASP A 122 -17.08 19.90 -22.76
N ALA A 123 -17.77 18.79 -22.43
CA ALA A 123 -17.91 18.33 -21.05
C ALA A 123 -16.54 17.97 -20.43
N MET A 124 -15.66 17.33 -21.20
CA MET A 124 -14.27 17.10 -20.77
C MET A 124 -13.50 18.42 -20.59
N ALA A 125 -13.75 19.42 -21.44
CA ALA A 125 -13.15 20.76 -21.27
C ALA A 125 -13.64 21.46 -19.99
N GLU A 126 -14.90 21.29 -19.61
CA GLU A 126 -15.46 21.76 -18.33
C GLU A 126 -14.82 21.07 -17.13
N THR A 127 -14.73 19.74 -17.16
CA THR A 127 -14.07 18.95 -16.13
C THR A 127 -12.60 19.34 -15.98
N ALA A 128 -11.87 19.47 -17.09
CA ALA A 128 -10.47 19.91 -17.08
C ALA A 128 -10.32 21.29 -16.42
N ARG A 129 -11.19 22.26 -16.72
CA ARG A 129 -11.21 23.57 -16.05
C ARG A 129 -11.47 23.46 -14.55
N ARG A 130 -12.35 22.54 -14.13
CA ARG A 130 -12.67 22.29 -12.71
C ARG A 130 -11.51 21.67 -11.93
N ILE A 131 -10.81 20.69 -12.50
CA ILE A 131 -9.83 19.88 -11.76
C ILE A 131 -8.38 20.32 -11.95
N TYR A 132 -8.08 20.98 -13.08
CA TYR A 132 -6.75 21.49 -13.41
C TYR A 132 -6.69 23.03 -13.38
N ARG A 133 -7.01 23.63 -12.23
CA ARG A 133 -7.18 25.09 -12.06
C ARG A 133 -5.90 25.92 -11.96
N LYS A 134 -4.76 25.30 -11.65
CA LYS A 134 -3.50 26.03 -11.41
C LYS A 134 -2.80 26.36 -12.74
N PRO A 135 -2.09 27.50 -12.84
CA PRO A 135 -1.35 27.87 -14.05
C PRO A 135 -0.42 26.77 -14.56
N ASP A 136 0.26 26.07 -13.64
CA ASP A 136 1.19 24.98 -13.97
C ASP A 136 0.52 23.76 -14.61
N HIS A 137 -0.81 23.64 -14.53
CA HIS A 137 -1.55 22.56 -15.21
C HIS A 137 -1.91 22.90 -16.66
N LYS A 138 -1.83 24.18 -17.06
CA LYS A 138 -2.22 24.62 -18.40
C LYS A 138 -1.48 23.84 -19.51
N PRO A 139 -0.15 23.62 -19.43
CA PRO A 139 0.55 22.85 -20.46
C PRO A 139 0.07 21.40 -20.58
N LEU A 140 -0.32 20.77 -19.46
CA LEU A 140 -0.85 19.41 -19.47
C LEU A 140 -2.23 19.35 -20.16
N VAL A 141 -3.11 20.29 -19.83
CA VAL A 141 -4.45 20.36 -20.43
C VAL A 141 -4.37 20.71 -21.91
N ASP A 142 -3.52 21.66 -22.30
CA ASP A 142 -3.32 22.03 -23.71
C ASP A 142 -2.80 20.86 -24.53
N ALA A 143 -1.95 20.00 -23.94
CA ALA A 143 -1.37 18.84 -24.64
C ALA A 143 -2.42 17.78 -25.01
N VAL A 144 -3.51 17.67 -24.25
CA VAL A 144 -4.56 16.65 -24.41
C VAL A 144 -5.85 17.18 -25.03
N ARG A 145 -6.09 18.49 -24.95
CA ARG A 145 -7.34 19.11 -25.42
C ARG A 145 -7.51 18.87 -26.92
N GLY A 146 -8.74 18.49 -27.31
CA GLY A 146 -9.10 18.26 -28.70
C GLY A 146 -8.56 16.96 -29.29
N LYS A 147 -7.92 16.09 -28.48
CA LYS A 147 -7.33 14.82 -28.93
C LYS A 147 -8.02 13.63 -28.25
N SER A 148 -8.10 12.51 -28.95
CA SER A 148 -8.33 11.20 -28.34
C SER A 148 -7.07 10.75 -27.57
N LEU A 149 -7.19 9.77 -26.68
CA LEU A 149 -6.02 9.20 -26.00
C LEU A 149 -5.06 8.51 -26.98
N THR A 150 -5.58 7.93 -28.07
CA THR A 150 -4.79 7.31 -29.15
C THR A 150 -4.02 8.32 -30.01
N ASP A 151 -4.49 9.57 -30.10
CA ASP A 151 -3.84 10.62 -30.88
C ASP A 151 -2.74 11.36 -30.09
N ILE A 152 -2.66 11.16 -28.79
CA ILE A 152 -1.62 11.73 -27.94
C ILE A 152 -0.29 11.00 -28.21
N LYS A 153 0.54 11.59 -29.09
CA LYS A 153 1.91 11.13 -29.40
C LYS A 153 2.94 11.45 -28.30
N ASP A 154 2.59 12.35 -27.39
CA ASP A 154 3.42 12.63 -26.23
C ASP A 154 3.26 11.51 -25.20
N GLU A 155 4.23 10.62 -25.16
CA GLU A 155 4.23 9.45 -24.28
C GLU A 155 4.55 9.77 -22.81
N ARG A 156 4.72 11.06 -22.46
CA ARG A 156 4.91 11.43 -21.06
C ARG A 156 3.67 11.01 -20.27
N ALA A 157 3.91 10.14 -19.31
CA ALA A 157 2.92 9.53 -18.43
C ALA A 157 1.93 10.55 -17.82
N ALA A 158 2.41 11.74 -17.46
CA ALA A 158 1.58 12.80 -16.88
C ALA A 158 0.54 13.41 -17.85
N ILE A 159 0.81 13.40 -19.16
CA ILE A 159 -0.09 13.91 -20.20
C ILE A 159 -1.21 12.90 -20.44
N GLN A 160 -0.87 11.63 -20.66
CA GLN A 160 -1.88 10.58 -20.83
C GLN A 160 -2.76 10.42 -19.59
N ALA A 161 -2.16 10.50 -18.40
CA ALA A 161 -2.88 10.55 -17.12
C ALA A 161 -3.89 11.70 -17.04
N THR A 162 -3.57 12.87 -17.63
CA THR A 162 -4.49 14.03 -17.66
C THR A 162 -5.74 13.68 -18.44
N TRP A 163 -5.59 13.07 -19.62
CA TRP A 163 -6.73 12.67 -20.44
C TRP A 163 -7.59 11.62 -19.73
N VAL A 164 -6.97 10.55 -19.21
CA VAL A 164 -7.68 9.46 -18.49
C VAL A 164 -8.46 9.99 -17.29
N ARG A 165 -7.83 10.84 -16.47
CA ARG A 165 -8.51 11.43 -15.31
C ARG A 165 -9.66 12.35 -15.71
N VAL A 166 -9.49 13.17 -16.74
CA VAL A 166 -10.57 14.06 -17.22
C VAL A 166 -11.73 13.24 -17.75
N TYR A 167 -11.46 12.19 -18.53
CA TYR A 167 -12.50 11.30 -19.03
C TYR A 167 -13.28 10.67 -17.88
N ASP A 168 -12.58 10.03 -16.93
CA ASP A 168 -13.20 9.39 -15.77
C ASP A 168 -14.05 10.36 -14.95
N GLU A 169 -13.51 11.53 -14.57
CA GLU A 169 -14.23 12.53 -13.78
C GLU A 169 -15.36 13.25 -14.55
N THR A 170 -15.49 13.02 -15.86
CA THR A 170 -16.59 13.56 -16.68
C THR A 170 -17.72 12.56 -16.81
N TYR A 171 -17.41 11.29 -17.05
CA TYR A 171 -18.42 10.32 -17.50
C TYR A 171 -18.75 9.24 -16.49
N HIS A 172 -17.87 8.94 -15.53
CA HIS A 172 -18.16 7.89 -14.57
C HIS A 172 -18.62 8.45 -13.23
N ASP A 173 -19.64 7.82 -12.65
CA ASP A 173 -19.99 8.04 -11.25
C ASP A 173 -18.77 7.73 -10.36
N ARG A 174 -18.61 8.45 -9.25
CA ARG A 174 -17.42 8.35 -8.39
C ARG A 174 -17.54 7.28 -7.31
N ALA A 175 -18.69 6.65 -7.15
CA ALA A 175 -18.91 5.61 -6.18
C ALA A 175 -18.11 4.33 -6.54
N TYR A 176 -17.81 3.55 -5.51
CA TYR A 176 -17.04 2.31 -5.62
C TYR A 176 -17.57 1.27 -4.63
N ARG A 177 -17.38 -0.02 -4.93
CA ARG A 177 -17.81 -1.13 -4.09
C ARG A 177 -16.77 -1.51 -3.06
N VAL A 178 -17.22 -2.19 -2.01
CA VAL A 178 -16.33 -2.86 -1.06
C VAL A 178 -15.69 -4.06 -1.75
N VAL A 179 -14.43 -4.33 -1.43
CA VAL A 179 -13.71 -5.52 -1.90
C VAL A 179 -13.53 -6.48 -0.73
N SER A 180 -14.02 -7.71 -0.86
CA SER A 180 -13.83 -8.76 0.15
C SER A 180 -12.38 -9.24 0.23
N ALA A 181 -12.04 -9.99 1.27
CA ALA A 181 -10.73 -10.62 1.36
C ALA A 181 -10.49 -11.65 0.23
N GLU A 182 -11.56 -12.23 -0.30
CA GLU A 182 -11.58 -13.16 -1.44
C GLU A 182 -11.59 -12.47 -2.81
N GLY A 183 -11.59 -11.14 -2.86
CA GLY A 183 -11.54 -10.36 -4.09
C GLY A 183 -12.89 -10.14 -4.78
N GLU A 184 -13.99 -10.25 -4.02
CA GLU A 184 -15.35 -10.05 -4.54
C GLU A 184 -15.80 -8.60 -4.35
N PHE A 185 -16.57 -8.07 -5.31
CA PHE A 185 -17.15 -6.73 -5.21
C PHE A 185 -18.52 -6.83 -4.53
N ILE A 186 -18.59 -6.39 -3.28
CA ILE A 186 -19.77 -6.53 -2.43
C ILE A 186 -20.56 -5.23 -2.39
N GLY A 187 -21.89 -5.37 -2.50
CA GLY A 187 -22.86 -4.32 -2.28
C GLY A 187 -22.94 -3.28 -3.39
N GLU A 188 -23.77 -2.26 -3.18
CA GLU A 188 -23.90 -1.15 -4.14
C GLU A 188 -22.71 -0.18 -4.05
N PRO A 189 -22.29 0.43 -5.17
CA PRO A 189 -21.27 1.45 -5.16
C PRO A 189 -21.64 2.57 -4.21
N SER A 190 -20.71 2.94 -3.33
CA SER A 190 -20.87 4.06 -2.40
C SER A 190 -19.60 4.89 -2.28
N GLY A 191 -19.67 6.00 -1.52
CA GLY A 191 -18.53 6.90 -1.34
C GLY A 191 -18.17 7.69 -2.60
N LYS A 192 -16.98 8.30 -2.60
CA LYS A 192 -16.45 9.08 -3.73
C LYS A 192 -14.96 8.83 -3.89
N VAL A 193 -14.60 8.09 -4.92
CA VAL A 193 -13.21 7.81 -5.29
C VAL A 193 -12.49 9.12 -5.55
N ALA A 194 -11.24 9.23 -5.12
CA ALA A 194 -10.39 10.38 -5.37
C ALA A 194 -9.12 9.94 -6.10
N TRP A 195 -8.78 10.59 -7.21
CA TRP A 195 -7.54 10.33 -7.92
C TRP A 195 -6.30 10.73 -7.11
N GLY A 196 -5.20 9.98 -7.31
CA GLY A 196 -3.85 10.38 -6.91
C GLY A 196 -3.31 11.50 -7.80
N SER A 197 -1.98 11.69 -7.80
CA SER A 197 -1.36 12.59 -8.76
C SER A 197 -1.33 11.96 -10.16
N ASN A 198 -1.10 12.78 -11.19
CA ASN A 198 -0.92 12.26 -12.55
C ASN A 198 0.29 11.32 -12.66
N THR A 199 1.21 11.34 -11.69
CA THR A 199 2.37 10.44 -11.67
C THR A 199 1.96 8.99 -11.44
N GLU A 200 1.08 8.71 -10.48
CA GLU A 200 0.61 7.35 -10.19
C GLU A 200 -0.23 6.81 -11.34
N ILE A 201 -1.14 7.63 -11.88
CA ILE A 201 -1.97 7.28 -13.04
C ILE A 201 -1.09 6.99 -14.25
N GLY A 202 -0.11 7.86 -14.51
CA GLY A 202 0.79 7.71 -15.64
C GLY A 202 1.63 6.44 -15.56
N LYS A 203 2.08 6.05 -14.35
CA LYS A 203 2.77 4.78 -14.14
C LYS A 203 1.87 3.57 -14.42
N ALA A 204 0.60 3.62 -14.01
CA ALA A 204 -0.37 2.57 -14.33
C ALA A 204 -0.57 2.43 -15.85
N ILE A 205 -0.73 3.55 -16.55
CA ILE A 205 -0.83 3.56 -18.03
C ILE A 205 0.46 2.98 -18.65
N ALA A 206 1.63 3.37 -18.15
CA ALA A 206 2.91 2.92 -18.69
C ALA A 206 3.08 1.39 -18.59
N VAL A 207 2.71 0.78 -17.45
CA VAL A 207 2.83 -0.69 -17.29
C VAL A 207 1.78 -1.48 -18.07
N ILE A 208 0.63 -0.88 -18.34
CA ILE A 208 -0.40 -1.49 -19.18
C ILE A 208 0.03 -1.47 -20.66
N ARG A 209 0.64 -0.38 -21.13
CA ARG A 209 1.08 -0.24 -22.53
C ARG A 209 2.32 -1.06 -22.86
N ASP A 210 3.29 -1.06 -21.95
CA ASP A 210 4.55 -1.79 -22.11
C ASP A 210 4.68 -2.80 -20.96
N PRO A 211 4.30 -4.06 -21.19
CA PRO A 211 4.37 -5.10 -20.17
C PRO A 211 5.78 -5.68 -19.99
N SER A 212 6.84 -5.07 -20.53
CA SER A 212 8.20 -5.54 -20.24
C SER A 212 8.49 -5.49 -18.73
N TYR A 213 9.18 -6.51 -18.21
CA TYR A 213 9.54 -6.57 -16.79
C TYR A 213 10.41 -5.37 -16.37
N GLU A 214 11.24 -4.87 -17.29
CA GLU A 214 12.06 -3.69 -17.12
C GLU A 214 11.19 -2.45 -16.89
N ASN A 215 10.16 -2.24 -17.70
CA ASN A 215 9.26 -1.10 -17.55
C ASN A 215 8.40 -1.20 -16.28
N VAL A 216 7.89 -2.40 -15.96
CA VAL A 216 7.15 -2.65 -14.72
C VAL A 216 8.02 -2.35 -13.51
N SER A 217 9.23 -2.91 -13.45
CA SER A 217 10.18 -2.68 -12.35
C SER A 217 10.55 -1.20 -12.21
N ARG A 218 10.79 -0.49 -13.32
CA ARG A 218 11.06 0.95 -13.32
C ARG A 218 9.87 1.75 -12.80
N SER A 219 8.65 1.37 -13.17
CA SER A 219 7.42 2.07 -12.77
C SER A 219 7.14 1.94 -11.27
N MET A 220 7.47 0.79 -10.66
CA MET A 220 7.34 0.59 -9.20
C MET A 220 8.27 1.52 -8.41
N GLY A 221 9.37 1.98 -9.03
CA GLY A 221 10.36 2.87 -8.42
C GLY A 221 11.10 2.23 -7.25
N GLU A 222 11.90 2.99 -6.52
CA GLU A 222 12.88 2.43 -5.57
C GLU A 222 12.34 2.15 -4.16
N ARG A 223 11.05 2.42 -3.90
CA ARG A 223 10.49 2.29 -2.55
C ARG A 223 10.05 0.85 -2.29
N HIS A 224 10.58 0.27 -1.20
CA HIS A 224 10.26 -1.08 -0.74
C HIS A 224 8.74 -1.35 -0.65
N LYS A 225 7.96 -0.41 -0.11
CA LYS A 225 6.50 -0.58 0.04
C LYS A 225 5.82 -0.95 -1.28
N VAL A 226 6.06 -0.19 -2.35
CA VAL A 226 5.35 -0.39 -3.63
C VAL A 226 5.82 -1.68 -4.30
N ARG A 227 7.13 -1.96 -4.26
CA ARG A 227 7.69 -3.21 -4.81
C ARG A 227 7.17 -4.45 -4.08
N ASN A 228 7.12 -4.43 -2.75
CA ASN A 228 6.59 -5.56 -1.97
C ASN A 228 5.09 -5.72 -2.16
N PHE A 229 4.36 -4.62 -2.32
CA PHE A 229 2.93 -4.66 -2.61
C PHE A 229 2.66 -5.30 -3.99
N PHE A 230 3.42 -4.91 -5.00
CA PHE A 230 3.43 -5.56 -6.32
C PHE A 230 3.71 -7.06 -6.21
N ASN A 231 4.79 -7.45 -5.52
CA ASN A 231 5.17 -8.86 -5.36
C ASN A 231 4.07 -9.66 -4.65
N ASN A 232 3.46 -9.10 -3.59
CA ASN A 232 2.42 -9.78 -2.84
C ASN A 232 1.08 -9.87 -3.60
N ILE A 233 0.78 -8.97 -4.53
CA ILE A 233 -0.37 -9.10 -5.44
C ILE A 233 -0.09 -10.18 -6.48
N LEU A 234 1.07 -10.12 -7.14
CA LEU A 234 1.41 -11.02 -8.24
C LEU A 234 1.64 -12.46 -7.76
N ALA A 235 2.37 -12.62 -6.65
CA ALA A 235 2.80 -13.92 -6.13
C ALA A 235 2.59 -14.01 -4.61
N PRO A 236 1.32 -14.03 -4.13
CA PRO A 236 0.99 -13.97 -2.70
C PRO A 236 1.55 -15.13 -1.87
N ASN A 237 1.84 -16.27 -2.52
CA ASN A 237 2.35 -17.49 -1.88
C ASN A 237 3.84 -17.71 -2.14
N SER A 238 4.55 -16.67 -2.60
CA SER A 238 5.99 -16.73 -2.83
C SER A 238 6.76 -17.07 -1.53
N PRO A 239 7.75 -17.98 -1.58
CA PRO A 239 8.55 -18.33 -0.42
C PRO A 239 9.49 -17.19 0.03
N HIS A 240 9.62 -16.12 -0.75
CA HIS A 240 10.49 -14.98 -0.44
C HIS A 240 10.00 -14.14 0.75
N GLY A 241 8.76 -14.34 1.22
CA GLY A 241 8.25 -13.73 2.44
C GLY A 241 8.20 -12.20 2.36
N ASP A 242 7.75 -11.66 1.23
CA ASP A 242 7.57 -10.22 1.05
C ASP A 242 6.45 -9.69 1.97
N VAL A 243 6.69 -8.52 2.55
CA VAL A 243 5.75 -7.85 3.45
C VAL A 243 5.64 -6.40 3.05
N THR A 244 4.40 -5.91 2.90
CA THR A 244 4.13 -4.51 2.62
C THR A 244 4.01 -3.75 3.94
N ILE A 245 5.08 -3.04 4.34
CA ILE A 245 5.04 -2.17 5.51
C ILE A 245 4.53 -0.79 5.10
N ASP A 246 3.21 -0.63 5.15
CA ASP A 246 2.53 0.63 4.94
C ASP A 246 2.31 1.42 6.26
N THR A 247 1.54 2.52 6.20
CA THR A 247 1.21 3.32 7.39
C THR A 247 0.45 2.50 8.44
N HIS A 248 -0.44 1.61 8.02
CA HIS A 248 -1.20 0.75 8.94
C HIS A 248 -0.30 -0.31 9.56
N ALA A 249 0.64 -0.87 8.81
CA ALA A 249 1.59 -1.84 9.34
C ALA A 249 2.47 -1.24 10.46
N VAL A 250 2.90 0.02 10.30
CA VAL A 250 3.62 0.78 11.33
C VAL A 250 2.71 1.07 12.53
N ALA A 251 1.46 1.48 12.28
CA ALA A 251 0.46 1.71 13.33
C ALA A 251 0.17 0.45 14.15
N ALA A 252 0.07 -0.71 13.51
CA ALA A 252 -0.14 -2.01 14.15
C ALA A 252 1.10 -2.42 14.95
N GLY A 253 2.28 -2.28 14.36
CA GLY A 253 3.54 -2.62 15.03
C GLY A 253 3.82 -1.79 16.28
N LEU A 254 3.37 -0.54 16.31
CA LEU A 254 3.49 0.33 17.49
C LEU A 254 2.23 0.37 18.36
N LEU A 255 1.14 -0.27 17.92
CA LEU A 255 -0.20 -0.16 18.48
C LEU A 255 -0.56 1.29 18.83
N ARG A 256 -0.42 2.18 17.83
CA ARG A 256 -0.66 3.62 17.94
C ARG A 256 -1.49 4.14 16.77
N PRO A 257 -2.30 5.19 16.99
CA PRO A 257 -3.16 5.79 15.97
C PRO A 257 -2.39 6.65 14.96
N LEU A 258 -1.45 6.05 14.23
CA LEU A 258 -0.53 6.73 13.33
C LEU A 258 -1.17 7.01 11.97
N SER A 259 -0.71 8.10 11.33
CA SER A 259 -1.13 8.53 9.99
C SER A 259 0.08 8.78 9.10
N GLY A 260 -0.15 9.08 7.81
CA GLY A 260 0.93 9.46 6.89
C GLY A 260 1.75 10.68 7.31
N ALA A 261 1.25 11.47 8.28
CA ALA A 261 1.95 12.63 8.84
C ALA A 261 2.73 12.30 10.13
N SER A 262 2.61 11.08 10.67
CA SER A 262 3.28 10.68 11.91
C SER A 262 4.78 10.49 11.71
N ALA A 263 5.55 10.83 12.73
CA ALA A 263 7.00 10.77 12.73
C ALA A 263 7.53 9.37 12.36
N GLU A 264 6.98 8.36 13.01
CA GLU A 264 7.37 6.97 12.91
C GLU A 264 7.09 6.41 11.51
N VAL A 265 6.05 6.91 10.85
CA VAL A 265 5.69 6.55 9.49
C VAL A 265 6.67 7.19 8.50
N HIS A 266 7.07 8.45 8.73
CA HIS A 266 8.14 9.07 7.95
C HIS A 266 9.49 8.36 8.12
N HIS A 267 9.86 8.01 9.36
CA HIS A 267 11.07 7.25 9.65
C HIS A 267 11.05 5.86 9.01
N ASN A 268 9.90 5.17 9.01
CA ASN A 268 9.73 3.90 8.32
C ASN A 268 10.09 4.00 6.84
N PHE A 269 9.52 4.98 6.15
CA PHE A 269 9.74 5.17 4.71
C PHE A 269 11.05 5.86 4.36
N GLY A 270 11.85 6.30 5.32
CA GLY A 270 13.03 7.13 5.04
C GLY A 270 12.68 8.50 4.45
N SER A 271 11.49 9.01 4.76
CA SER A 271 10.97 10.28 4.26
C SER A 271 10.96 11.36 5.35
N SER A 272 10.44 12.54 5.06
CA SER A 272 10.26 13.60 6.06
C SER A 272 9.00 14.41 5.75
N PRO A 273 8.35 14.98 6.79
CA PRO A 273 7.30 15.97 6.57
C PRO A 273 7.85 17.15 5.78
N GLU A 274 6.95 17.90 5.13
CA GLU A 274 7.26 19.23 4.60
C GLU A 274 7.93 20.07 5.70
N LYS A 275 8.97 20.86 5.37
CA LYS A 275 9.75 21.63 6.36
C LYS A 275 8.88 22.43 7.33
N LYS A 276 7.81 23.08 6.84
CA LYS A 276 6.87 23.88 7.65
C LYS A 276 5.98 23.05 8.60
N LYS A 277 5.86 21.75 8.36
CA LYS A 277 5.10 20.78 9.17
C LYS A 277 6.01 19.92 10.05
N GLN A 278 7.32 20.10 9.98
CA GLN A 278 8.25 19.35 10.82
C GLN A 278 8.11 19.83 12.27
N PRO A 279 7.92 18.93 13.24
CA PRO A 279 7.93 19.30 14.64
C PRO A 279 9.30 19.88 15.02
N LYS A 280 9.33 20.76 16.04
CA LYS A 280 10.57 21.32 16.55
C LYS A 280 11.49 20.19 17.00
N GLY A 281 12.73 20.18 16.51
CA GLY A 281 13.68 19.11 16.80
C GLY A 281 13.48 17.83 15.99
N TRP A 282 12.78 17.89 14.84
CA TRP A 282 12.65 16.76 13.92
C TRP A 282 13.99 16.10 13.59
N ILE A 283 14.06 14.78 13.77
CA ILE A 283 15.26 13.98 13.45
C ILE A 283 14.90 12.99 12.35
N ALA A 284 15.30 13.28 11.11
CA ALA A 284 15.07 12.36 10.00
C ALA A 284 15.85 11.05 10.19
N SER A 285 15.24 9.93 9.83
CA SER A 285 15.95 8.65 9.65
C SER A 285 16.92 8.74 8.47
N LYS A 286 17.98 7.92 8.49
CA LYS A 286 18.98 7.79 7.43
C LYS A 286 18.67 6.64 6.48
N LYS A 287 19.29 6.73 5.30
CA LYS A 287 19.32 5.68 4.27
C LYS A 287 20.69 5.03 4.19
N SER A 288 20.75 3.84 3.61
CA SER A 288 21.97 3.12 3.27
C SER A 288 22.22 3.25 1.77
N GLY A 289 23.27 3.98 1.38
CA GLY A 289 23.70 4.03 -0.03
C GLY A 289 24.25 2.71 -0.56
N VAL A 290 24.68 1.82 0.33
CA VAL A 290 25.24 0.50 -0.02
C VAL A 290 24.15 -0.50 -0.36
N SER A 291 23.09 -0.57 0.46
CA SER A 291 22.02 -1.57 0.30
C SER A 291 20.75 -1.01 -0.34
N GLY A 292 20.66 0.29 -0.58
CA GLY A 292 19.42 0.97 -1.00
C GLY A 292 18.37 1.07 0.11
N ALA A 293 18.55 0.41 1.26
CA ALA A 293 17.60 0.42 2.36
C ALA A 293 17.36 1.83 2.91
N GLU A 294 16.10 2.19 3.11
CA GLU A 294 15.70 3.49 3.63
C GLU A 294 14.96 3.35 4.95
N GLY A 295 15.27 4.22 5.91
CA GLY A 295 14.50 4.32 7.14
C GLY A 295 14.57 3.08 8.03
N THR A 296 13.43 2.77 8.67
CA THR A 296 13.27 1.60 9.55
C THR A 296 12.42 0.47 8.95
N TYR A 297 12.07 0.55 7.65
CA TYR A 297 11.24 -0.43 6.94
C TYR A 297 11.65 -1.88 7.18
N GLY A 298 12.94 -2.19 7.00
CA GLY A 298 13.45 -3.56 7.13
C GLY A 298 13.22 -4.14 8.53
N VAL A 299 13.26 -3.33 9.58
CA VAL A 299 13.08 -3.80 10.96
C VAL A 299 11.62 -4.18 11.21
N TYR A 300 10.66 -3.39 10.71
CA TYR A 300 9.26 -3.77 10.74
C TYR A 300 9.01 -5.03 9.88
N ALA A 301 9.56 -5.09 8.66
CA ALA A 301 9.40 -6.26 7.80
C ALA A 301 9.89 -7.56 8.48
N ASP A 302 11.03 -7.51 9.16
CA ASP A 302 11.56 -8.65 9.91
C ASP A 302 10.67 -8.99 11.12
N ALA A 303 10.12 -7.99 11.82
CA ALA A 303 9.17 -8.22 12.91
C ALA A 303 7.88 -8.92 12.42
N TYR A 304 7.35 -8.53 11.26
CA TYR A 304 6.17 -9.18 10.67
C TYR A 304 6.46 -10.64 10.29
N ARG A 305 7.63 -10.92 9.70
CA ARG A 305 8.05 -12.29 9.38
C ARG A 305 8.18 -13.14 10.63
N GLU A 306 8.78 -12.61 11.68
CA GLU A 306 8.96 -13.32 12.95
C GLU A 306 7.63 -13.58 13.64
N ALA A 307 6.73 -12.58 13.72
CA ALA A 307 5.40 -12.75 14.28
C ALA A 307 4.58 -13.80 13.49
N ALA A 308 4.68 -13.80 12.16
CA ALA A 308 4.02 -14.77 11.31
C ALA A 308 4.54 -16.20 11.54
N ALA A 309 5.87 -16.36 11.64
CA ALA A 309 6.49 -17.66 11.96
C ALA A 309 5.99 -18.21 13.30
N GLN A 310 5.82 -17.37 14.32
CA GLN A 310 5.28 -17.77 15.63
C GLN A 310 3.79 -18.19 15.61
N ARG A 311 3.07 -17.94 14.52
CA ARG A 311 1.68 -18.38 14.31
C ARG A 311 1.54 -19.41 13.18
N GLY A 312 2.65 -19.82 12.56
CA GLY A 312 2.64 -20.77 11.45
C GLY A 312 1.93 -20.24 10.19
N ILE A 313 1.96 -18.93 9.97
CA ILE A 313 1.33 -18.27 8.81
C ILE A 313 2.38 -17.51 7.98
N LEU A 314 2.01 -17.13 6.76
CA LEU A 314 2.84 -16.29 5.90
C LEU A 314 2.91 -14.86 6.43
N ALA A 315 4.02 -14.18 6.15
CA ALA A 315 4.21 -12.80 6.61
C ALA A 315 3.16 -11.82 6.02
N ARG A 316 2.71 -12.07 4.78
CA ARG A 316 1.61 -11.35 4.14
C ARG A 316 0.24 -11.62 4.77
N GLU A 317 0.03 -12.79 5.36
CA GLU A 317 -1.18 -13.13 6.12
C GLU A 317 -1.20 -12.42 7.49
N MET A 318 -0.07 -12.41 8.20
CA MET A 318 0.09 -11.61 9.42
C MET A 318 -0.16 -10.12 9.13
N GLN A 319 0.36 -9.63 7.99
CA GLN A 319 0.11 -8.27 7.52
C GLN A 319 -1.38 -7.99 7.32
N SER A 320 -2.11 -8.81 6.57
CA SER A 320 -3.53 -8.53 6.28
C SER A 320 -4.42 -8.64 7.52
N ILE A 321 -4.18 -9.62 8.39
CA ILE A 321 -4.93 -9.78 9.65
C ILE A 321 -4.75 -8.54 10.54
N THR A 322 -3.51 -8.12 10.78
CA THR A 322 -3.23 -6.97 11.65
C THR A 322 -3.59 -5.64 11.00
N TRP A 323 -3.59 -5.56 9.67
CA TRP A 323 -4.06 -4.41 8.91
C TRP A 323 -5.55 -4.17 9.12
N GLU A 324 -6.38 -5.22 9.07
CA GLU A 324 -7.81 -5.10 9.38
C GLU A 324 -8.02 -4.72 10.85
N ALA A 325 -7.31 -5.40 11.76
CA ALA A 325 -7.40 -5.15 13.19
C ALA A 325 -7.10 -3.68 13.53
N VAL A 326 -6.01 -3.11 13.00
CA VAL A 326 -5.64 -1.72 13.31
C VAL A 326 -6.54 -0.68 12.64
N ARG A 327 -7.19 -1.02 11.51
CA ARG A 327 -8.21 -0.16 10.89
C ARG A 327 -9.50 -0.13 11.72
N GLY A 328 -9.91 -1.29 12.24
CA GLY A 328 -11.02 -1.41 13.17
C GLY A 328 -10.76 -0.70 14.49
N LEU A 329 -9.52 -0.79 15.01
CA LEU A 329 -9.09 -0.15 16.25
C LEU A 329 -8.93 1.36 16.12
N PHE A 330 -8.30 1.83 15.04
CA PHE A 330 -8.07 3.26 14.79
C PHE A 330 -8.64 3.72 13.44
N PRO A 331 -9.97 3.85 13.30
CA PRO A 331 -10.57 4.39 12.09
C PRO A 331 -10.07 5.81 11.79
N ALA A 332 -10.10 6.23 10.53
CA ALA A 332 -9.60 7.57 10.14
C ALA A 332 -10.23 8.72 10.96
N LYS A 333 -11.54 8.64 11.23
CA LYS A 333 -12.28 9.61 12.06
C LYS A 333 -11.80 9.66 13.52
N TRP A 334 -11.12 8.63 14.00
CA TRP A 334 -10.63 8.50 15.37
C TRP A 334 -9.23 9.08 15.56
N LYS A 335 -8.39 9.13 14.50
CA LYS A 335 -6.99 9.59 14.55
C LYS A 335 -6.83 11.12 14.66
N ARG A 336 -7.52 11.73 15.62
CA ARG A 336 -7.45 13.17 15.92
C ARG A 336 -6.39 13.44 16.98
N ALA A 337 -5.82 14.65 17.00
CA ALA A 337 -4.74 15.03 17.91
C ALA A 337 -5.01 14.68 19.39
N LYS A 338 -6.24 14.90 19.87
CA LYS A 338 -6.65 14.52 21.24
C LYS A 338 -6.48 13.03 21.53
N ASN A 339 -6.96 12.17 20.62
CA ASN A 339 -6.93 10.72 20.80
C ASN A 339 -5.50 10.17 20.62
N VAL A 340 -4.71 10.77 19.71
CA VAL A 340 -3.29 10.46 19.55
C VAL A 340 -2.54 10.79 20.85
N ALA A 341 -2.76 11.98 21.43
CA ALA A 341 -2.13 12.37 22.69
C ALA A 341 -2.54 11.47 23.86
N ALA A 342 -3.81 11.05 23.92
CA ALA A 342 -4.28 10.11 24.95
C ALA A 342 -3.62 8.73 24.82
N ALA A 343 -3.49 8.21 23.59
CA ALA A 343 -2.76 6.96 23.34
C ALA A 343 -1.27 7.09 23.70
N ASP A 344 -0.64 8.22 23.37
CA ASP A 344 0.75 8.49 23.71
C ASP A 344 0.96 8.61 25.23
N ALA A 345 -0.02 9.15 25.98
CA ALA A 345 0.03 9.21 27.44
C ALA A 345 0.07 7.81 28.06
N ILE A 346 -0.73 6.87 27.56
CA ILE A 346 -0.71 5.46 28.01
C ILE A 346 0.66 4.82 27.72
N TRP A 347 1.20 5.05 26.52
CA TRP A 347 2.54 4.55 26.19
C TRP A 347 3.64 5.18 27.03
N ASN A 348 3.47 6.45 27.45
CA ASN A 348 4.38 7.10 28.37
C ASN A 348 4.33 6.49 29.78
N GLU A 349 3.16 6.08 30.29
CA GLU A 349 3.07 5.31 31.55
C GLU A 349 3.88 4.01 31.47
N PHE A 350 3.78 3.28 30.35
CA PHE A 350 4.60 2.09 30.10
C PHE A 350 6.09 2.44 30.04
N ARG A 351 6.44 3.50 29.32
CA ARG A 351 7.81 3.97 29.18
C ARG A 351 8.45 4.32 30.52
N GLU A 352 7.69 4.90 31.43
CA GLU A 352 8.13 5.24 32.79
C GLU A 352 8.05 4.04 33.76
N GLY A 353 7.67 2.85 33.30
CA GLY A 353 7.61 1.63 34.12
C GLY A 353 6.41 1.58 35.08
N THR A 354 5.43 2.48 34.92
CA THR A 354 4.26 2.56 35.80
C THR A 354 3.22 1.47 35.50
N ILE A 355 3.18 0.99 34.25
CA ILE A 355 2.31 -0.10 33.82
C ILE A 355 3.08 -1.11 32.96
N SER A 356 2.60 -2.36 32.90
CA SER A 356 3.16 -3.36 31.99
C SER A 356 2.81 -3.05 30.52
N VAL A 357 3.51 -3.70 29.57
CA VAL A 357 3.18 -3.55 28.14
C VAL A 357 1.79 -4.15 27.83
N GLU A 358 1.40 -5.21 28.53
CA GLU A 358 0.09 -5.85 28.45
C GLU A 358 -1.01 -4.89 28.94
N ASP A 359 -0.77 -4.18 30.05
CA ASP A 359 -1.70 -3.15 30.54
C ASP A 359 -1.83 -2.00 29.56
N ALA A 360 -0.72 -1.56 28.95
CA ALA A 360 -0.75 -0.52 27.93
C ALA A 360 -1.59 -0.95 26.72
N ARG A 361 -1.41 -2.17 26.21
CA ARG A 361 -2.22 -2.72 25.10
C ARG A 361 -3.71 -2.75 25.45
N ARG A 362 -4.08 -3.22 26.64
CA ARG A 362 -5.50 -3.24 27.10
C ARG A 362 -6.07 -1.83 27.22
N LYS A 363 -5.38 -0.90 27.89
CA LYS A 363 -5.82 0.49 28.03
C LYS A 363 -6.00 1.18 26.68
N ILE A 364 -5.11 0.92 25.71
CA ILE A 364 -5.25 1.43 24.34
C ILE A 364 -6.49 0.86 23.65
N ASN A 365 -6.75 -0.43 23.80
CA ASN A 365 -7.96 -1.08 23.28
C ASN A 365 -9.24 -0.46 23.85
N ASP A 366 -9.28 -0.29 25.16
CA ASP A 366 -10.42 0.29 25.88
C ASP A 366 -10.64 1.75 25.49
N LEU A 367 -9.54 2.53 25.37
CA LEU A 367 -9.58 3.91 24.88
C LEU A 367 -10.17 4.02 23.46
N ALA A 368 -9.88 3.04 22.60
CA ALA A 368 -10.39 2.99 21.23
C ALA A 368 -11.83 2.46 21.13
N GLY A 369 -12.33 1.76 22.16
CA GLY A 369 -13.63 1.11 22.15
C GLY A 369 -13.62 -0.28 21.50
N GLY A 370 -12.46 -0.93 21.43
CA GLY A 370 -12.29 -2.25 20.80
C GLY A 370 -12.04 -2.21 19.30
N ILE A 371 -11.88 -3.40 18.71
CA ILE A 371 -11.65 -3.59 17.28
C ILE A 371 -13.00 -3.79 16.59
N ALA A 372 -13.39 -2.85 15.73
CA ALA A 372 -14.56 -3.02 14.88
C ALA A 372 -14.30 -4.06 13.78
N ASP A 373 -15.35 -4.80 13.41
CA ASP A 373 -15.28 -5.77 12.32
C ASP A 373 -14.98 -5.11 10.96
N PRO A 374 -14.31 -5.82 10.03
CA PRO A 374 -14.07 -5.31 8.68
C PRO A 374 -15.38 -5.06 7.94
N SER A 375 -15.40 -4.07 7.04
CA SER A 375 -16.62 -3.71 6.29
C SER A 375 -17.14 -4.79 5.34
N TRP A 376 -16.31 -5.78 5.00
CA TRP A 376 -16.70 -6.95 4.20
C TRP A 376 -17.21 -8.11 5.05
N TYR A 377 -17.16 -8.02 6.38
CA TYR A 377 -17.58 -9.08 7.29
C TYR A 377 -18.95 -8.77 7.92
N GLY A 378 -19.79 -9.79 8.06
CA GLY A 378 -21.09 -9.70 8.73
C GLY A 378 -22.28 -9.41 7.80
N PRO A 379 -23.52 -9.47 8.32
CA PRO A 379 -24.74 -9.32 7.53
C PRO A 379 -24.90 -7.92 6.91
N ASP A 380 -24.36 -6.88 7.55
CA ASP A 380 -24.39 -5.50 7.05
C ASP A 380 -23.33 -5.20 5.99
N SER A 381 -22.51 -6.19 5.60
CA SER A 381 -21.45 -6.03 4.58
C SER A 381 -22.00 -5.77 3.17
N GLY A 382 -23.33 -5.89 2.98
CA GLY A 382 -23.95 -5.85 1.67
C GLY A 382 -23.84 -7.16 0.89
N GLY A 383 -23.36 -8.25 1.53
CA GLY A 383 -23.33 -9.59 0.91
C GLY A 383 -24.70 -10.06 0.42
N ASP A 384 -25.77 -9.65 1.10
CA ASP A 384 -27.16 -9.92 0.70
C ASP A 384 -27.62 -9.07 -0.50
N ALA A 385 -26.96 -7.95 -0.79
CA ALA A 385 -27.22 -7.10 -1.96
C ALA A 385 -26.51 -7.62 -3.24
N GLY A 386 -25.75 -8.71 -3.14
CA GLY A 386 -25.15 -9.42 -4.27
C GLY A 386 -23.67 -9.12 -4.50
N VAL A 387 -23.04 -10.03 -5.26
CA VAL A 387 -21.66 -9.92 -5.76
C VAL A 387 -21.72 -9.35 -7.19
N SER A 388 -20.87 -8.35 -7.49
CA SER A 388 -20.76 -7.75 -8.83
C SER A 388 -19.47 -8.18 -9.54
N ASP A 389 -19.46 -8.09 -10.87
CA ASP A 389 -18.28 -8.26 -11.74
C ASP A 389 -17.46 -6.96 -11.92
N ALA A 390 -17.94 -5.85 -11.33
CA ALA A 390 -17.35 -4.52 -11.45
C ALA A 390 -17.17 -3.86 -10.08
N SER A 391 -16.06 -3.16 -9.88
CA SER A 391 -15.79 -2.39 -8.66
C SER A 391 -16.52 -1.03 -8.61
N TYR A 392 -17.13 -0.59 -9.70
CA TYR A 392 -17.93 0.63 -9.79
C TYR A 392 -19.14 0.47 -10.71
N ALA A 393 -20.04 1.45 -10.75
CA ALA A 393 -21.13 1.48 -11.72
C ALA A 393 -20.57 1.77 -13.11
N ARG A 394 -20.46 0.74 -13.94
CA ARG A 394 -20.09 0.89 -15.35
C ARG A 394 -21.31 1.30 -16.17
N ASP A 395 -21.10 2.23 -17.10
CA ASP A 395 -22.00 2.31 -18.26
C ASP A 395 -21.78 1.01 -19.04
N LEU A 396 -22.82 0.19 -19.19
CA LEU A 396 -22.71 -1.11 -19.86
C LEU A 396 -22.13 -0.93 -21.28
N PRO A 397 -21.06 -1.69 -21.63
CA PRO A 397 -21.17 -2.56 -22.78
C PRO A 397 -21.05 -3.98 -22.28
N GLY A 398 -22.20 -4.54 -21.91
CA GLY A 398 -22.35 -5.97 -21.69
C GLY A 398 -22.26 -6.70 -23.02
N THR A 399 -21.48 -7.79 -23.02
CA THR A 399 -21.45 -8.87 -24.01
C THR A 399 -21.01 -8.52 -25.44
N GLY A 400 -19.74 -8.80 -25.74
CA GLY A 400 -19.22 -8.79 -27.11
C GLY A 400 -17.87 -9.51 -27.20
N VAL A 401 -17.89 -10.84 -27.09
CA VAL A 401 -16.77 -11.66 -27.59
C VAL A 401 -16.81 -11.59 -29.12
N PRO A 402 -15.75 -11.18 -29.83
CA PRO A 402 -15.70 -11.25 -31.29
C PRO A 402 -15.41 -12.69 -31.71
N GLY A 403 -16.38 -13.33 -32.37
CA GLY A 403 -16.11 -14.52 -33.19
C GLY A 403 -16.96 -15.74 -32.89
N GLN A 404 -18.16 -15.80 -33.45
CA GLN A 404 -18.63 -16.90 -34.31
C GLN A 404 -20.01 -16.55 -34.84
N SER A 405 -20.16 -16.57 -36.17
CA SER A 405 -21.39 -16.31 -36.88
C SER A 405 -22.46 -17.33 -36.49
N ALA A 406 -23.45 -16.91 -35.70
CA ALA A 406 -24.65 -17.69 -35.49
C ALA A 406 -25.50 -17.65 -36.77
N ILE A 407 -25.58 -18.79 -37.43
CA ILE A 407 -26.49 -19.07 -38.54
C ILE A 407 -27.92 -18.80 -38.07
N ARG A 408 -28.62 -17.93 -38.80
CA ARG A 408 -30.06 -17.70 -38.69
C ARG A 408 -30.80 -19.01 -38.99
N VAL A 409 -31.64 -19.44 -38.06
CA VAL A 409 -32.74 -20.37 -38.36
C VAL A 409 -34.02 -19.64 -37.99
N ASP A 410 -34.71 -19.13 -39.01
CA ASP A 410 -36.07 -18.60 -38.91
C ASP A 410 -37.09 -19.74 -38.90
N GLY A 411 -38.16 -19.55 -38.14
CA GLY A 411 -39.50 -20.02 -38.51
C GLY A 411 -40.27 -20.82 -37.45
N GLY A 412 -41.37 -20.25 -36.93
CA GLY A 412 -42.42 -21.10 -36.34
C GLY A 412 -43.46 -20.53 -35.34
N ALA A 413 -43.95 -19.31 -35.55
CA ALA A 413 -45.34 -18.83 -35.37
C ALA A 413 -46.34 -19.36 -34.29
N ARG A 414 -47.11 -18.37 -33.77
CA ARG A 414 -48.49 -18.38 -33.17
C ARG A 414 -48.61 -18.73 -31.67
N GLY A 415 -49.37 -18.00 -30.84
CA GLY A 415 -50.21 -16.82 -31.03
C GLY A 415 -51.11 -16.56 -29.80
N GLY A 416 -51.57 -15.31 -29.62
CA GLY A 416 -52.73 -14.88 -28.81
C GLY A 416 -52.52 -14.80 -27.29
N VAL A 417 -53.11 -13.90 -26.50
CA VAL A 417 -54.19 -12.90 -26.70
C VAL A 417 -54.01 -11.80 -25.64
N ALA A 418 -54.51 -10.61 -25.98
CA ALA A 418 -54.49 -9.37 -25.21
C ALA A 418 -55.38 -9.35 -23.95
N GLY A 419 -55.09 -8.39 -23.06
CA GLY A 419 -55.98 -7.93 -22.00
C GLY A 419 -55.39 -6.77 -21.17
N ALA A 420 -55.59 -5.53 -21.62
CA ALA A 420 -55.59 -4.32 -20.78
C ALA A 420 -57.01 -4.23 -20.12
N VAL A 421 -57.31 -3.57 -18.99
CA VAL A 421 -57.07 -2.19 -18.50
C VAL A 421 -57.40 -2.16 -16.95
N PRO A 422 -57.57 -1.03 -16.22
CA PRO A 422 -56.61 -0.43 -15.28
C PRO A 422 -57.04 -0.33 -13.79
N ASP A 423 -56.08 0.11 -12.96
CA ASP A 423 -56.14 1.10 -11.86
C ASP A 423 -57.41 1.25 -10.99
N GLN A 424 -57.29 1.01 -9.67
CA GLN A 424 -57.82 1.87 -8.59
C GLN A 424 -57.06 1.59 -7.28
N GLY A 425 -56.55 2.65 -6.64
CA GLY A 425 -55.92 2.61 -5.33
C GLY A 425 -56.93 2.66 -4.17
N LEU A 426 -56.58 2.00 -3.05
CA LEU A 426 -57.10 2.30 -1.72
C LEU A 426 -56.06 1.93 -0.64
N ASN A 427 -55.66 2.98 0.08
CA ASN A 427 -55.33 3.17 1.50
C ASN A 427 -54.86 2.03 2.43
N GLU A 428 -53.99 2.46 3.34
CA GLU A 428 -53.30 1.80 4.45
C GLU A 428 -54.16 0.90 5.37
N SER A 429 -53.59 -0.22 5.84
CA SER A 429 -53.44 -0.53 7.28
C SER A 429 -52.79 -1.90 7.55
N SER A 430 -51.70 -1.86 8.33
CA SER A 430 -51.25 -2.85 9.32
C SER A 430 -51.51 -4.35 9.09
N VAL A 431 -50.46 -5.09 8.71
CA VAL A 431 -50.32 -6.50 9.10
C VAL A 431 -48.90 -6.75 9.63
N ARG A 432 -48.81 -6.96 10.95
CA ARG A 432 -47.67 -7.59 11.63
C ARG A 432 -47.48 -8.99 11.06
N PHE A 433 -46.37 -9.23 10.38
CA PHE A 433 -45.85 -10.60 10.21
C PHE A 433 -44.79 -10.87 11.29
N GLN A 434 -45.18 -11.65 12.29
CA GLN A 434 -44.26 -12.29 13.23
C GLN A 434 -43.38 -13.28 12.46
N ARG A 435 -42.06 -13.07 12.47
CA ARG A 435 -41.10 -14.09 12.05
C ARG A 435 -40.89 -15.08 13.22
N PRO A 436 -40.91 -16.40 12.99
CA PRO A 436 -40.65 -17.36 14.05
C PRO A 436 -39.18 -17.30 14.49
N ALA A 437 -38.99 -17.29 15.80
CA ALA A 437 -37.71 -17.40 16.46
C ALA A 437 -37.09 -18.78 16.19
N LEU A 438 -35.89 -18.81 15.59
CA LEU A 438 -35.07 -20.01 15.57
C LEU A 438 -34.34 -20.12 16.91
N SER A 439 -34.93 -20.94 17.79
CA SER A 439 -34.31 -21.42 19.02
C SER A 439 -33.07 -22.26 18.68
N ARG A 440 -31.92 -21.85 19.23
CA ARG A 440 -30.76 -22.71 19.39
C ARG A 440 -31.10 -23.83 20.36
N SER A 441 -30.78 -25.08 20.00
CA SER A 441 -30.47 -26.10 20.99
C SER A 441 -29.43 -27.09 20.47
N PRO A 442 -28.63 -27.68 21.38
CA PRO A 442 -27.33 -28.25 21.09
C PRO A 442 -27.40 -29.78 21.12
N ALA A 443 -27.37 -30.43 19.96
CA ALA A 443 -27.14 -31.87 19.86
C ALA A 443 -26.63 -32.20 18.46
N GLY A 444 -25.38 -32.65 18.38
CA GLY A 444 -24.73 -33.01 17.12
C GLY A 444 -23.21 -33.14 17.23
N ARG A 445 -22.70 -33.58 18.39
CA ARG A 445 -21.36 -34.15 18.49
C ARG A 445 -21.47 -35.65 18.19
N ALA A 446 -20.52 -36.14 17.41
CA ALA A 446 -20.22 -37.53 17.04
C ALA A 446 -20.69 -37.95 15.63
N ALA A 447 -19.75 -37.88 14.68
CA ALA A 447 -19.44 -38.90 13.67
C ALA A 447 -18.76 -38.25 12.45
N ALA A 448 -17.42 -38.18 12.47
CA ALA A 448 -16.55 -38.27 11.29
C ALA A 448 -15.08 -38.24 11.75
N ALA A 449 -14.69 -39.27 12.50
CA ALA A 449 -13.29 -39.66 12.61
C ALA A 449 -13.10 -40.87 11.70
N GLN A 450 -12.37 -40.70 10.60
CA GLN A 450 -11.47 -41.69 9.97
C GLN A 450 -11.15 -41.26 8.52
N GLN A 451 -10.01 -40.57 8.37
CA GLN A 451 -8.98 -40.81 7.35
C GLN A 451 -7.92 -39.70 7.47
N THR A 452 -7.07 -39.82 8.47
CA THR A 452 -5.80 -39.09 8.53
C THR A 452 -4.75 -39.93 7.82
N GLN A 453 -4.39 -39.54 6.59
CA GLN A 453 -3.09 -39.93 6.03
C GLN A 453 -2.02 -39.11 6.75
N THR A 454 -1.19 -39.81 7.51
CA THR A 454 0.01 -39.27 8.15
C THR A 454 1.03 -38.86 7.09
N ALA A 455 1.23 -37.56 6.91
CA ALA A 455 2.38 -37.04 6.19
C ALA A 455 3.63 -37.18 7.07
N HIS A 456 4.60 -37.96 6.59
CA HIS A 456 5.88 -38.23 7.24
C HIS A 456 6.73 -36.95 7.26
N ILE A 457 7.14 -36.51 8.44
CA ILE A 457 8.06 -35.37 8.63
C ILE A 457 9.48 -35.90 8.41
N PRO A 458 10.30 -35.34 7.49
CA PRO A 458 11.67 -35.81 7.33
C PRO A 458 12.56 -35.36 8.48
N ASP A 459 13.45 -36.27 8.88
CA ASP A 459 14.42 -36.16 9.95
C ASP A 459 15.36 -34.95 9.78
N ARG A 460 15.79 -34.38 10.91
CA ARG A 460 16.57 -33.14 11.05
C ARG A 460 17.94 -33.22 10.35
N SER A 461 18.42 -34.43 10.07
CA SER A 461 19.68 -34.71 9.36
C SER A 461 19.66 -34.31 7.88
N LEU A 462 18.52 -34.41 7.19
CA LEU A 462 18.41 -34.09 5.76
C LEU A 462 18.58 -32.58 5.48
N TRP A 463 18.14 -31.74 6.43
CA TRP A 463 18.29 -30.29 6.35
C TRP A 463 19.72 -29.83 6.59
N GLU A 464 20.49 -30.56 7.41
CA GLU A 464 21.91 -30.28 7.64
C GLU A 464 22.78 -30.71 6.46
N GLU A 465 22.46 -31.83 5.79
CA GLU A 465 23.11 -32.27 4.55
C GLU A 465 22.85 -31.31 3.38
N LEU A 466 21.62 -30.83 3.20
CA LEU A 466 21.29 -29.84 2.16
C LEU A 466 21.97 -28.48 2.41
N ALA A 467 22.09 -28.06 3.68
CA ALA A 467 22.81 -26.84 4.04
C ALA A 467 24.34 -26.97 3.85
N ALA A 468 24.91 -28.17 4.01
CA ALA A 468 26.32 -28.45 3.73
C ALA A 468 26.61 -28.49 2.22
N ALA A 469 25.73 -29.12 1.42
CA ALA A 469 25.86 -29.17 -0.04
C ALA A 469 25.80 -27.77 -0.68
N ASN A 470 24.95 -26.87 -0.18
CA ASN A 470 24.84 -25.51 -0.69
C ASN A 470 26.06 -24.62 -0.38
N ARG A 471 26.70 -24.81 0.79
CA ARG A 471 27.96 -24.12 1.14
C ARG A 471 29.13 -24.56 0.25
N SER A 472 29.22 -25.86 -0.03
CA SER A 472 30.26 -26.41 -0.92
C SER A 472 30.05 -26.06 -2.40
N ALA A 473 28.81 -25.75 -2.81
CA ALA A 473 28.52 -25.21 -4.14
C ALA A 473 28.92 -23.73 -4.28
N LEU A 474 28.68 -22.92 -3.24
CA LEU A 474 29.09 -21.50 -3.20
C LEU A 474 30.61 -21.31 -3.21
N ASP A 475 31.36 -22.13 -2.46
CA ASP A 475 32.83 -22.06 -2.45
C ASP A 475 33.45 -22.44 -3.80
N ARG A 476 32.80 -23.32 -4.57
CA ARG A 476 33.21 -23.67 -5.93
C ARG A 476 32.89 -22.59 -6.97
N MET A 477 31.93 -21.70 -6.69
CA MET A 477 31.55 -20.60 -7.59
C MET A 477 32.36 -19.31 -7.37
N THR A 478 33.05 -19.15 -6.24
CA THR A 478 33.82 -17.93 -5.92
C THR A 478 35.32 -18.01 -6.26
N GLY A 479 35.80 -19.14 -6.77
CA GLY A 479 37.19 -19.32 -7.18
C GLY A 479 37.51 -18.72 -8.55
N GLY A 480 37.78 -17.40 -8.61
CA GLY A 480 38.44 -16.78 -9.77
C GLY A 480 37.70 -15.61 -10.41
N GLY A 481 37.52 -14.49 -9.68
CA GLY A 481 36.80 -13.32 -10.18
C GLY A 481 37.53 -11.97 -10.11
N GLY A 482 38.82 -11.95 -9.76
CA GLY A 482 39.55 -10.69 -9.52
C GLY A 482 39.75 -9.82 -10.77
N ALA A 483 39.99 -10.42 -11.94
CA ALA A 483 40.39 -9.67 -13.14
C ALA A 483 39.23 -9.12 -13.99
N LEU A 484 38.00 -9.63 -13.81
CA LEU A 484 36.83 -9.22 -14.59
C LEU A 484 36.15 -7.97 -13.98
N ARG A 485 36.20 -7.84 -12.65
CA ARG A 485 35.63 -6.72 -11.89
C ARG A 485 36.35 -5.40 -12.20
N ASP A 486 37.68 -5.44 -12.27
CA ASP A 486 38.53 -4.29 -12.58
C ASP A 486 38.38 -3.76 -14.02
N ARG A 487 37.95 -4.60 -14.97
CA ARG A 487 37.68 -4.16 -16.35
C ARG A 487 36.31 -3.50 -16.49
N LEU A 488 35.31 -3.94 -15.71
CA LEU A 488 33.96 -3.37 -15.71
C LEU A 488 33.92 -2.00 -15.02
N ASP A 489 34.68 -1.81 -13.93
CA ASP A 489 34.76 -0.52 -13.24
C ASP A 489 35.51 0.54 -14.06
N ARG A 490 36.55 0.16 -14.82
CA ARG A 490 37.23 1.09 -15.74
C ARG A 490 36.34 1.52 -16.90
N ARG A 491 35.47 0.64 -17.42
CA ARG A 491 34.50 1.01 -18.47
C ARG A 491 33.39 1.92 -17.95
N ARG A 492 32.87 1.70 -16.73
CA ARG A 492 31.88 2.60 -16.11
C ARG A 492 32.44 3.99 -15.80
N SER A 493 33.69 4.08 -15.36
CA SER A 493 34.37 5.35 -15.11
C SER A 493 34.61 6.18 -16.38
N GLN A 494 34.89 5.52 -17.52
CA GLN A 494 35.07 6.22 -18.80
C GLN A 494 33.75 6.64 -19.46
N GLN A 495 32.68 5.85 -19.32
CA GLN A 495 31.33 6.23 -19.78
C GLN A 495 30.83 7.48 -19.02
N TRP A 496 31.02 7.51 -17.69
CA TRP A 496 30.62 8.64 -16.84
C TRP A 496 31.35 9.97 -17.16
N ARG A 497 32.55 9.91 -17.76
CA ARG A 497 33.30 11.12 -18.19
C ARG A 497 32.87 11.62 -19.57
N ARG A 498 32.30 10.79 -20.44
CA ARG A 498 31.81 11.20 -21.76
C ARG A 498 30.44 11.87 -21.70
N ASP A 499 29.57 11.42 -20.80
CA ASP A 499 28.19 11.91 -20.69
C ASP A 499 28.06 13.31 -20.03
N ARG A 500 29.17 14.07 -19.86
CA ARG A 500 29.19 15.41 -19.25
C ARG A 500 29.68 16.55 -20.15
N HIS A 501 29.85 16.30 -21.45
CA HIS A 501 30.10 17.36 -22.42
C HIS A 501 28.94 17.45 -23.42
N GLU A 502 27.90 18.20 -23.05
CA GLU A 502 26.97 18.86 -23.98
C GLU A 502 26.27 20.02 -23.22
N ASP A 503 26.81 21.22 -23.49
CA ASP A 503 26.34 22.60 -23.36
C ASP A 503 25.27 23.03 -22.33
N TRP A 504 25.70 23.90 -21.39
CA TRP A 504 24.86 24.84 -20.65
C TRP A 504 25.44 26.26 -20.80
N PRO A 505 24.68 27.30 -21.23
CA PRO A 505 25.20 28.67 -21.33
C PRO A 505 25.52 29.30 -19.97
N ALA A 506 26.66 30.00 -19.93
CA ALA A 506 27.22 30.67 -18.77
C ALA A 506 26.38 31.86 -18.28
N LEU A 507 26.08 31.89 -16.97
CA LEU A 507 25.59 33.07 -16.25
C LEU A 507 26.58 33.51 -15.16
N ARG A 508 26.80 34.83 -15.14
CA ARG A 508 27.87 35.57 -14.47
C ARG A 508 27.75 35.57 -12.95
N ARG A 509 28.90 35.59 -12.27
CA ARG A 509 29.06 35.72 -10.81
C ARG A 509 28.74 37.15 -10.33
N PRO A 510 28.13 37.35 -9.15
CA PRO A 510 28.23 38.61 -8.42
C PRO A 510 29.54 38.70 -7.64
N GLN A 511 30.10 39.92 -7.58
CA GLN A 511 31.37 40.26 -6.95
C GLN A 511 31.32 40.23 -5.41
N ARG A 512 32.49 39.97 -4.82
CA ARG A 512 32.77 40.05 -3.38
C ARG A 512 32.86 41.51 -2.91
N PRO A 513 32.47 41.85 -1.67
CA PRO A 513 32.86 43.12 -1.07
C PRO A 513 34.31 43.10 -0.54
N VAL A 514 34.94 44.27 -0.67
CA VAL A 514 36.33 44.66 -0.33
C VAL A 514 36.47 44.92 1.19
N PRO A 515 37.65 44.71 1.82
CA PRO A 515 37.82 44.83 3.26
C PRO A 515 38.16 46.26 3.70
N LEU A 516 37.59 46.70 4.83
CA LEU A 516 37.98 47.93 5.53
C LEU A 516 39.13 47.65 6.51
N GLN A 517 40.24 48.36 6.31
CA GLN A 517 41.33 48.51 7.27
C GLN A 517 40.90 49.45 8.40
N PHE A 518 41.23 49.13 9.65
CA PHE A 518 41.57 50.13 10.67
C PHE A 518 42.67 49.62 11.61
N SER A 519 43.50 50.57 12.02
CA SER A 519 44.85 50.45 12.57
C SER A 519 44.91 50.06 14.06
N ARG A 520 46.05 49.49 14.46
CA ARG A 520 46.47 49.20 15.84
C ARG A 520 46.67 50.47 16.67
N ARG A 521 46.32 50.43 17.97
CA ARG A 521 47.06 50.96 19.15
C ARG A 521 46.49 50.22 20.38
N HIS A 522 47.26 49.36 21.07
CA HIS A 522 48.17 49.61 22.21
C HIS A 522 47.48 49.73 23.59
N LEU A 523 48.04 48.98 24.55
CA LEU A 523 47.87 49.00 26.02
C LEU A 523 46.55 48.41 26.53
N SER A 524 46.42 47.79 27.71
CA SER A 524 47.29 47.20 28.73
C SER A 524 46.31 46.82 29.86
N SER A 525 46.65 45.78 30.61
CA SER A 525 46.31 45.54 32.01
C SER A 525 44.86 45.30 32.46
N CYS A 526 44.77 44.17 33.17
CA CYS A 526 44.20 44.02 34.51
C CYS A 526 42.72 43.64 34.66
N ASP A 527 42.59 42.46 35.26
CA ASP A 527 41.84 42.14 36.47
C ASP A 527 40.30 42.08 36.45
N ARG A 528 39.89 40.88 36.84
CA ARG A 528 38.94 40.57 37.93
C ARG A 528 37.45 40.43 37.61
N ASP A 529 37.02 39.23 38.00
CA ASP A 529 35.92 38.91 38.89
C ASP A 529 34.48 39.00 38.40
N THR A 530 33.80 37.85 38.61
CA THR A 530 32.40 37.67 39.07
C THR A 530 31.30 38.13 38.11
N GLU A 531 30.25 37.38 37.79
CA GLU A 531 29.47 36.29 38.42
C GLU A 531 29.00 35.27 37.38
#